data_AF-A0A4V2W6A9-F1
#
_entry.id   AF-A0A4V2W6A9-F1
#
_cell.length_a   1.000
_cell.length_b   1.000
_cell.length_c   1.000
_cell.angle_alpha   90.00
_cell.angle_beta   90.00
_cell.angle_gamma   90.00
#
_symmetry.space_group_name_H-M   'P 1'
#
loop_
_entity.id
_entity.type
_entity.pdbx_description
1 polymer ?
#
loop_
_entity_poly.entity_id
_entity_poly.type
_entity_poly.pdbx_seq_one_letter_code
_entity_poly.pdbx_strand_id
1 'polypeptide(L)'
;MLNRVYDKYLAAYTCVAGCIHDFKRNEKGVTAVEYAIVIAGVAAVVATIFGADGTVEKLLDGIFDNIETKVNSSMQLGGGGTPAP
;
A
#
# COMPACT_ATOMS: atom_id res chain seq x y z
N MET A 1 6.28 37.76 -49.37
CA MET A 1 5.39 36.61 -49.08
C MET A 1 6.15 35.30 -48.91
N LEU A 2 7.29 35.08 -49.59
CA LEU A 2 8.12 33.86 -49.44
C LEU A 2 8.60 33.57 -48.00
N ASN A 3 9.08 34.56 -47.23
CA ASN A 3 9.53 34.32 -45.84
C ASN A 3 8.43 33.76 -44.93
N ARG A 4 7.17 34.20 -45.14
CA ARG A 4 6.03 33.73 -44.34
C ARG A 4 5.70 32.26 -44.60
N VAL A 5 6.02 31.76 -45.80
CA VAL A 5 5.86 30.34 -46.16
C VAL A 5 7.01 29.51 -45.58
N TYR A 6 8.24 30.02 -45.66
CA TYR A 6 9.42 29.35 -45.12
C TYR A 6 9.36 29.20 -43.58
N ASP A 7 8.91 30.23 -42.87
CA ASP A 7 8.71 30.18 -41.42
C ASP A 7 7.65 29.15 -41.01
N LYS A 8 6.56 29.03 -41.77
CA LYS A 8 5.51 28.01 -41.51
C LYS A 8 6.05 26.59 -41.69
N TYR A 9 6.85 26.36 -42.73
CA TYR A 9 7.49 25.06 -42.98
C TYR A 9 8.51 24.70 -41.91
N LEU A 10 9.35 25.65 -41.51
CA LEU A 10 10.33 25.43 -40.45
C LEU A 10 9.65 25.18 -39.11
N ALA A 11 8.61 25.96 -38.77
CA ALA A 11 7.82 25.75 -37.55
C ALA A 11 7.10 24.39 -37.54
N ALA A 12 6.59 23.94 -38.68
CA ALA A 12 6.00 22.61 -38.79
C ALA A 12 7.04 21.50 -38.60
N TYR A 13 8.22 21.64 -39.21
CA TYR A 13 9.32 20.68 -39.05
C TYR A 13 9.80 20.58 -37.59
N THR A 14 10.02 21.73 -36.93
CA THR A 14 10.45 21.76 -35.53
C THR A 14 9.36 21.29 -34.57
N CYS A 15 8.09 21.54 -34.86
CA CYS A 15 6.97 21.02 -34.07
C CYS A 15 6.93 19.49 -34.11
N VAL A 16 7.02 18.89 -35.30
CA VAL A 16 7.02 17.42 -35.45
C VAL A 16 8.27 16.81 -34.84
N ALA A 17 9.45 17.38 -35.09
CA ALA A 17 10.71 16.91 -34.50
C ALA A 17 10.69 17.02 -32.96
N GLY A 18 10.13 18.10 -32.42
CA GLY A 18 9.92 18.31 -30.99
C GLY A 18 8.98 17.27 -30.39
N CYS A 19 7.82 17.01 -31.02
CA CYS A 19 6.90 15.96 -30.57
C CYS A 19 7.54 14.57 -30.54
N ILE A 20 8.35 14.22 -31.54
CA ILE A 20 9.04 12.92 -31.57
C ILE A 20 10.11 12.84 -30.47
N HIS A 21 10.85 13.92 -30.25
CA HIS A 21 11.85 13.99 -29.18
C HIS A 21 11.20 13.87 -27.79
N ASP A 22 10.09 14.57 -27.57
CA ASP A 22 9.34 14.53 -26.31
C ASP A 22 8.64 13.18 -26.10
N PHE A 23 8.14 12.56 -27.17
CA PHE A 23 7.58 11.22 -27.12
C PHE A 23 8.64 10.16 -26.76
N LYS A 24 9.83 10.24 -27.36
CA LYS A 24 10.94 9.33 -27.02
C LYS A 24 11.41 9.50 -25.57
N ARG A 25 11.30 10.72 -25.04
CA ARG A 25 11.69 11.07 -23.66
C ARG A 25 10.53 10.96 -22.67
N ASN A 26 9.40 10.41 -23.09
CA ASN A 26 8.22 10.30 -22.26
C ASN A 26 8.36 9.17 -21.24
N GLU A 27 8.60 9.53 -19.97
CA GLU A 27 8.79 8.58 -18.88
C GLU A 27 7.48 8.15 -18.20
N LYS A 28 6.34 8.72 -18.61
CA LYS A 28 5.02 8.50 -17.98
C LYS A 28 4.64 7.01 -17.90
N GLY A 29 5.04 6.21 -18.89
CA GLY A 29 4.81 4.76 -18.88
C GLY A 29 5.68 4.00 -17.87
N VAL A 30 6.95 4.37 -17.75
CA VAL A 30 7.89 3.76 -16.77
C VAL A 30 7.47 4.13 -15.35
N THR A 31 7.10 5.40 -15.14
CA THR A 31 6.60 5.89 -13.86
C THR A 31 5.33 5.14 -13.42
N ALA A 32 4.42 4.83 -14.34
CA ALA A 32 3.21 4.07 -14.02
C ALA A 32 3.54 2.64 -13.55
N VAL A 33 4.49 1.96 -14.20
CA VAL A 33 4.89 0.60 -13.84
C VAL A 33 5.63 0.57 -12.50
N GLU A 34 6.48 1.57 -12.23
CA GLU A 34 7.20 1.70 -10.96
C GLU A 34 6.24 1.87 -9.78
N TYR A 35 5.29 2.81 -9.88
CA TYR A 35 4.30 2.97 -8.82
C TYR A 35 3.38 1.76 -8.68
N ALA A 36 3.05 1.08 -9.78
CA ALA A 36 2.22 -0.12 -9.73
C ALA A 36 2.88 -1.25 -8.93
N ILE A 37 4.18 -1.51 -9.13
CA ILE A 37 4.87 -2.55 -8.36
C ILE A 37 5.11 -2.12 -6.90
N VAL A 38 5.35 -0.83 -6.64
CA VAL A 38 5.44 -0.32 -5.26
C VAL A 38 4.14 -0.54 -4.51
N ILE A 39 2.99 -0.19 -5.12
CA ILE A 39 1.68 -0.40 -4.51
C ILE A 39 1.43 -1.90 -4.26
N ALA A 40 1.78 -2.77 -5.21
CA ALA A 40 1.66 -4.21 -5.03
C ALA A 40 2.52 -4.74 -3.86
N GLY A 41 3.75 -4.25 -3.73
CA GLY A 41 4.63 -4.60 -2.61
C GLY A 41 4.10 -4.12 -1.26
N VAL A 42 3.61 -2.89 -1.19
CA VAL A 42 2.98 -2.35 0.04
C VAL A 42 1.73 -3.15 0.40
N ALA A 43 0.88 -3.46 -0.58
CA ALA A 43 -0.33 -4.26 -0.35
C ALA A 43 0.01 -5.66 0.18
N ALA A 44 1.06 -6.30 -0.33
CA ALA A 44 1.51 -7.60 0.19
C ALA A 44 1.95 -7.52 1.66
N VAL A 45 2.71 -6.49 2.03
CA VAL A 45 3.15 -6.28 3.44
C VAL A 45 1.95 -5.99 4.35
N VAL A 46 1.02 -5.15 3.90
CA VAL A 46 -0.19 -4.86 4.68
C VAL A 46 -1.03 -6.13 4.85
N ALA A 47 -1.18 -6.94 3.81
CA ALA A 47 -1.94 -8.19 3.87
C ALA A 47 -1.31 -9.22 4.82
N THR A 48 0.02 -9.31 4.92
CA THR A 48 0.65 -10.25 5.86
C THR A 48 0.53 -9.81 7.32
N ILE A 49 0.56 -8.50 7.57
CA ILE A 49 0.48 -7.97 8.94
C ILE A 49 -0.97 -7.91 9.42
N PHE A 50 -1.89 -7.45 8.56
CA PHE A 50 -3.27 -7.10 8.90
C PHE A 50 -4.34 -7.93 8.19
N GLY A 51 -3.95 -8.85 7.29
CA GLY A 51 -4.90 -9.79 6.69
C GLY A 51 -5.38 -10.83 7.70
N ALA A 52 -6.33 -11.66 7.27
CA ALA A 52 -6.82 -12.79 8.07
C ALA A 52 -5.66 -13.72 8.45
N ASP A 53 -5.64 -14.16 9.70
CA ASP A 53 -4.53 -14.91 10.31
C ASP A 53 -3.20 -14.14 10.34
N GLY A 54 -3.25 -12.82 10.21
CA GLY A 54 -2.12 -11.92 10.21
C GLY A 54 -1.44 -11.82 11.57
N THR A 55 -0.25 -11.23 11.57
CA THR A 55 0.54 -11.06 12.80
C THR A 55 -0.20 -10.26 13.88
N VAL A 56 -0.94 -9.22 13.47
CA VAL A 56 -1.66 -8.36 14.42
C VAL A 56 -2.85 -9.07 15.02
N GLU A 57 -3.63 -9.81 14.24
CA GLU A 57 -4.77 -10.60 14.72
C GLU A 57 -4.32 -11.60 15.78
N LYS A 58 -3.31 -12.43 15.46
CA LYS A 58 -2.75 -13.42 16.40
C LYS A 58 -2.21 -12.80 17.69
N LEU A 59 -1.60 -11.62 17.59
CA LEU A 59 -1.10 -10.90 18.75
C LEU A 59 -2.26 -10.43 19.64
N LEU A 60 -3.29 -9.83 19.05
CA LEU A 60 -4.44 -9.34 19.78
C LEU A 60 -5.22 -10.48 20.43
N ASP A 61 -5.47 -11.57 19.69
CA ASP A 61 -6.13 -12.76 20.22
C ASP A 61 -5.34 -13.35 21.39
N GLY A 62 -4.01 -13.50 21.23
CA GLY A 62 -3.17 -13.98 22.31
C GLY A 62 -3.19 -13.07 23.55
N ILE A 63 -3.26 -11.75 23.38
CA ILE A 63 -3.39 -10.82 24.51
C ILE A 63 -4.74 -11.01 25.21
N PHE A 64 -5.84 -11.06 24.45
CA PHE A 64 -7.17 -11.19 25.01
C PHE A 64 -7.40 -12.56 25.67
N ASP A 65 -6.90 -13.65 25.09
CA ASP A 65 -6.93 -14.99 25.69
C ASP A 65 -6.20 -15.03 27.04
N ASN A 66 -5.04 -14.35 27.13
CA ASN A 66 -4.29 -14.26 28.38
C ASN A 66 -5.05 -13.45 29.44
N ILE A 67 -5.72 -12.36 29.03
CA ILE A 67 -6.55 -11.56 29.93
C ILE A 67 -7.75 -12.38 30.40
N GLU A 68 -8.47 -13.04 29.49
CA GLU A 68 -9.60 -13.90 29.80
C GLU A 68 -9.20 -15.00 30.79
N THR A 69 -8.09 -15.69 30.52
CA THR A 69 -7.56 -16.73 31.42
C THR A 69 -7.29 -16.18 32.82
N LYS A 70 -6.66 -15.00 32.91
CA LYS A 70 -6.37 -14.35 34.21
C LYS A 70 -7.64 -13.94 34.94
N VAL A 71 -8.63 -13.39 34.23
CA VAL A 71 -9.91 -12.97 34.82
C VAL A 71 -10.71 -14.19 35.29
N ASN A 72 -10.83 -15.24 34.47
CA ASN A 72 -11.51 -16.47 34.86
C ASN A 72 -10.84 -17.15 36.05
N SER A 73 -9.50 -17.18 36.08
CA SER A 73 -8.74 -17.73 37.21
C SER A 73 -8.96 -16.92 38.49
N SER A 74 -8.98 -15.59 38.42
CA SER A 74 -9.21 -14.74 39.60
C SER A 74 -10.66 -14.84 40.11
N MET A 75 -11.64 -14.96 39.21
CA MET A 75 -13.04 -15.20 39.58
C MET A 75 -13.24 -16.57 40.24
N GLN A 76 -12.59 -17.63 39.74
CA GLN A 76 -12.70 -18.97 40.31
C GLN A 76 -12.05 -19.06 41.71
N LEU A 77 -10.97 -18.31 41.96
CA LEU A 77 -10.34 -18.23 43.28
C LEU A 77 -11.19 -17.47 44.32
N GLY A 78 -12.17 -16.66 43.88
CA GLY A 78 -13.04 -15.87 44.75
C GLY A 78 -14.34 -16.57 45.21
N GLY A 79 -14.67 -17.74 44.65
CA GLY A 79 -15.95 -18.43 44.90
C GLY A 79 -15.89 -19.68 45.79
N GLY A 80 -14.70 -20.08 46.25
CA GLY A 80 -14.48 -21.35 46.95
C GLY A 80 -14.44 -21.23 48.48
N GLY A 81 -15.41 -20.54 49.10
CA GLY A 81 -15.63 -20.67 50.53
C GLY A 81 -16.28 -22.02 50.84
N THR A 82 -15.48 -23.05 51.15
CA THR A 82 -16.00 -24.26 51.78
C THR A 82 -16.70 -23.89 53.10
N PRO A 83 -17.98 -24.22 53.32
CA PRO A 83 -18.55 -24.14 54.66
C PRO A 83 -17.79 -25.12 55.57
N ALA A 84 -17.22 -24.59 56.64
CA ALA A 84 -16.50 -25.33 57.68
C ALA A 84 -17.49 -26.10 58.60
N PRO A 85 -16.97 -27.02 59.43
CA PRO A 85 -17.13 -28.48 59.38
C PRO A 85 -18.54 -29.03 59.66
#